data_AF-A0A7K3WAX0-F1
#
_entry.id   AF-A0A7K3WAX0-F1
#
_cell.length_a   1.000
_cell.length_b   1.000
_cell.length_c   1.000
_cell.angle_alpha   90.00
_cell.angle_beta   90.00
_cell.angle_gamma   90.00
#
_symmetry.space_group_name_H-M   'P 1'
#
loop_
_entity.id
_entity.type
_entity.pdbx_description
1 polymer ?
#
loop_
_entity_poly.entity_id
_entity_poly.type
_entity_poly.pdbx_seq_one_letter_code
_entity_poly.pdbx_strand_id
1 'polypeptide(L)'
;MLPRLLTPKWVLLHLLVVALFVATLFLGYWQLSKAEDGGGAVNWSYALQWPLYGIMGVWFYLKMMRLEINRDPDEDEPGNAVVLYQRPRIDTTGDPEMQAYNAYLAELNERALRGRSDDRAR
;
A
#
# COMPACT_ATOMS: atom_id res chain seq x y z
N MET A 1 15.67 21.66 3.22
CA MET A 1 15.61 20.24 2.80
C MET A 1 16.25 19.28 3.79
N LEU A 2 17.45 19.54 4.35
CA LEU A 2 18.06 18.71 5.41
C LEU A 2 17.28 18.56 6.75
N PRO A 3 16.48 19.53 7.26
CA PRO A 3 15.88 19.39 8.59
C PRO A 3 14.83 18.26 8.70
N ARG A 4 14.23 17.81 7.58
CA ARG A 4 13.30 16.66 7.59
C ARG A 4 14.01 15.35 7.97
N LEU A 5 15.27 15.19 7.58
CA LEU A 5 16.08 13.98 7.82
C LEU A 5 16.74 13.97 9.21
N LEU A 6 16.73 15.10 9.93
CA LEU A 6 17.24 15.23 11.30
C LEU A 6 16.12 15.09 12.35
N THR A 7 14.91 14.73 11.93
CA THR A 7 13.85 14.40 12.89
C THR A 7 14.24 13.14 13.69
N PRO A 8 13.79 13.01 14.95
CA PRO A 8 14.18 11.89 15.82
C PRO A 8 13.89 10.52 15.20
N LYS A 9 12.79 10.42 14.45
CA LYS A 9 12.40 9.24 13.68
C LYS A 9 13.46 8.86 12.63
N TRP A 10 13.94 9.83 11.86
CA TRP A 10 14.94 9.59 10.83
C TRP A 10 16.31 9.26 11.42
N VAL A 11 16.71 9.91 12.52
CA VAL A 11 17.94 9.56 13.27
C VAL A 11 17.89 8.11 13.75
N LEU A 12 16.77 7.67 14.32
CA LEU A 12 16.60 6.27 14.74
C LEU A 12 16.71 5.31 13.55
N LEU A 13 16.12 5.66 12.40
CA LEU A 13 16.23 4.86 11.17
C LEU A 13 17.67 4.78 10.67
N HIS A 14 18.42 5.88 10.68
CA HIS A 14 19.85 5.88 10.32
C HIS A 14 20.63 4.90 11.20
N LEU A 15 20.45 5.00 12.52
CA LEU A 15 21.12 4.12 13.48
C LEU A 15 20.75 2.66 13.27
N LEU A 16 19.47 2.37 13.03
CA LEU A 16 19.00 1.02 12.77
C LEU A 16 19.60 0.43 11.49
N VAL A 17 19.63 1.20 10.40
CA VAL A 17 20.22 0.77 9.12
C VAL A 17 21.72 0.52 9.27
N VAL A 18 22.44 1.41 9.95
CA VAL A 18 23.87 1.24 10.22
C VAL A 18 24.12 -0.01 11.08
N ALA A 19 23.33 -0.21 12.14
CA ALA A 19 23.45 -1.38 13.00
C ALA A 19 23.21 -2.69 12.22
N LEU A 20 22.17 -2.75 11.37
CA LEU A 20 21.88 -3.90 10.52
C LEU A 20 22.99 -4.14 9.48
N PHE A 21 23.54 -3.09 8.89
CA PHE A 21 24.63 -3.18 7.94
C PHE A 21 25.91 -3.72 8.61
N VAL A 22 26.27 -3.22 9.79
CA VAL A 22 27.41 -3.74 10.55
C VAL A 22 27.18 -5.19 10.98
N ALA A 23 25.97 -5.53 11.42
CA ALA A 23 25.62 -6.90 11.80
C ALA A 23 25.75 -7.88 10.62
N THR A 24 25.29 -7.49 9.43
CA THR A 24 25.41 -8.33 8.22
C THR A 24 26.85 -8.51 7.76
N LEU A 25 27.69 -7.47 7.85
CA LEU A 25 29.14 -7.62 7.60
C LEU A 25 29.83 -8.49 8.64
N PHE A 26 29.48 -8.34 9.92
CA PHE A 26 30.03 -9.16 11.00
C PHE A 26 29.67 -10.63 10.83
N LEU A 27 28.42 -10.95 10.48
CA LEU A 27 27.98 -12.31 10.17
C LEU A 27 28.71 -12.88 8.94
N GLY A 28 28.89 -12.08 7.88
CA GLY A 28 29.65 -12.49 6.70
C GLY A 28 31.10 -12.80 7.02
N TYR A 29 31.76 -11.93 7.79
CA TYR A 29 33.14 -12.13 8.24
C TYR A 29 33.27 -13.35 9.16
N TRP A 30 32.33 -13.54 10.08
CA TRP A 30 32.31 -14.72 10.94
C TRP A 30 32.17 -16.02 10.13
N GLN A 31 31.32 -16.03 9.11
CA GLN A 31 31.21 -17.18 8.20
C GLN A 31 32.46 -17.41 7.36
N LEU A 32 33.16 -16.35 6.96
CA LEU A 32 34.44 -16.46 6.26
C LEU A 32 35.50 -17.11 7.15
N SER A 33 35.64 -16.65 8.40
CA SER A 33 36.58 -17.23 9.37
C SER A 33 36.29 -18.72 9.64
N LYS A 34 35.00 -19.12 9.66
CA LYS A 34 34.59 -20.52 9.81
C LYS A 34 34.80 -21.36 8.54
N ALA A 35 34.78 -20.76 7.36
CA ALA A 35 35.10 -21.45 6.11
C ALA A 35 36.59 -21.83 6.05
N GLU A 36 37.46 -20.93 6.50
CA GLU A 36 38.92 -21.11 6.50
C GLU A 36 39.38 -22.23 7.46
N ASP A 37 38.68 -22.42 8.59
CA ASP A 37 38.98 -23.46 9.59
C ASP A 37 38.50 -24.88 9.21
N GLY A 38 38.01 -25.11 7.97
CA GLY A 38 37.65 -26.44 7.46
C GLY A 38 36.25 -26.60 6.87
N GLY A 39 35.52 -25.50 6.62
CA GLY A 39 34.19 -25.52 6.02
C GLY A 39 34.23 -25.29 4.51
N GLY A 40 33.84 -26.28 3.70
CA GLY A 40 33.90 -26.24 2.23
C GLY A 40 33.20 -25.05 1.54
N ALA A 41 33.31 -25.00 0.21
CA ALA A 41 32.94 -23.88 -0.68
C ALA A 41 31.52 -23.27 -0.51
N VAL A 42 30.59 -23.97 0.15
CA VAL A 42 29.25 -23.45 0.46
C VAL A 42 29.30 -22.32 1.51
N ASN A 43 30.24 -22.35 2.46
CA ASN A 43 30.36 -21.26 3.45
C ASN A 43 30.81 -19.94 2.81
N TRP A 44 31.52 -19.99 1.67
CA TRP A 44 31.99 -18.82 0.94
C TRP A 44 30.86 -18.03 0.28
N SER A 45 29.85 -18.71 -0.26
CA SER A 45 28.71 -18.02 -0.89
C SER A 45 27.89 -17.27 0.14
N TYR A 46 27.66 -17.85 1.32
CA TYR A 46 26.98 -17.17 2.43
C TYR A 46 27.80 -16.00 2.96
N ALA A 47 29.12 -16.16 3.11
CA ALA A 47 30.00 -15.08 3.55
C ALA A 47 29.95 -13.84 2.63
N LEU A 48 29.75 -14.04 1.32
CA LEU A 48 29.59 -12.95 0.34
C LEU A 48 28.13 -12.47 0.20
N GLN A 49 27.16 -13.36 0.39
CA GLN A 49 25.74 -13.04 0.29
C GLN A 49 25.30 -12.07 1.40
N TRP A 50 25.81 -12.23 2.62
CA TRP A 50 25.48 -11.34 3.74
C TRP A 50 25.86 -9.86 3.47
N PRO A 51 27.10 -9.53 3.06
CA PRO A 51 27.46 -8.19 2.59
C PRO A 51 26.59 -7.68 1.44
N LEU A 52 26.27 -8.54 0.46
CA LEU A 52 25.44 -8.14 -0.69
C LEU A 52 24.06 -7.68 -0.23
N TYR A 53 23.44 -8.41 0.70
CA TYR A 53 22.15 -8.03 1.29
C TYR A 53 22.24 -6.77 2.13
N GLY A 54 23.33 -6.59 2.88
CA GLY A 54 23.59 -5.34 3.61
C GLY A 54 23.65 -4.13 2.67
N ILE A 55 24.45 -4.22 1.60
CA ILE A 55 24.60 -3.16 0.60
C ILE A 55 23.27 -2.87 -0.10
N MET A 56 22.54 -3.92 -0.50
CA MET A 56 21.22 -3.77 -1.13
C MET A 56 20.22 -3.09 -0.19
N GLY A 57 20.21 -3.43 1.10
CA GLY A 57 19.38 -2.79 2.11
C GLY A 57 19.69 -1.30 2.27
N VAL A 58 20.98 -0.94 2.34
CA VAL A 58 21.42 0.46 2.40
C VAL A 58 21.02 1.21 1.13
N TRP A 59 21.17 0.61 -0.05
CA TRP A 59 20.75 1.22 -1.31
C TRP A 59 19.24 1.50 -1.35
N PHE A 60 18.42 0.53 -0.93
CA PHE A 60 16.97 0.70 -0.86
C PHE A 60 16.57 1.79 0.14
N TYR A 61 17.28 1.86 1.27
CA TYR A 61 17.10 2.92 2.26
C TYR A 61 17.44 4.31 1.69
N LEU A 62 18.57 4.45 0.99
CA LEU A 62 18.93 5.70 0.32
C LEU A 62 17.91 6.10 -0.75
N LYS A 63 17.36 5.12 -1.48
CA LYS A 63 16.30 5.35 -2.46
C LYS A 63 15.02 5.84 -1.79
N MET A 64 14.63 5.22 -0.67
CA MET A 64 13.49 5.64 0.14
C MET A 64 13.69 7.07 0.68
N MET A 65 14.86 7.38 1.23
CA MET A 65 15.21 8.74 1.66
C MET A 65 15.06 9.74 0.53
N ARG A 66 15.57 9.41 -0.66
CA ARG A 66 15.48 10.29 -1.83
C ARG A 66 14.05 10.51 -2.28
N LEU A 67 13.21 9.47 -2.21
CA LEU A 67 11.78 9.59 -2.46
C LEU A 67 11.13 10.53 -1.44
N GLU A 68 11.40 10.37 -0.14
CA GLU A 68 10.82 11.25 0.90
C GLU A 68 11.29 12.71 0.77
N ILE A 69 12.56 12.94 0.41
CA ILE A 69 13.10 14.30 0.20
C ILE A 69 12.42 14.99 -0.98
N ASN A 70 12.13 14.24 -2.04
CA ASN A 70 11.47 14.73 -3.25
C ASN A 70 9.94 14.72 -3.13
N ARG A 71 9.37 14.22 -2.02
CA ARG A 71 7.92 14.20 -1.79
C ARG A 71 7.44 15.61 -1.49
N ASP A 72 6.46 16.07 -2.25
CA ASP A 72 5.88 17.41 -2.09
C ASP A 72 5.13 17.48 -0.75
N PRO A 73 5.35 18.50 0.10
CA PRO A 73 4.58 18.67 1.34
C PRO A 73 3.06 18.75 1.12
N ASP A 74 2.59 19.11 -0.08
CA ASP A 74 1.16 19.18 -0.42
C ASP A 74 0.52 17.78 -0.59
N GLU A 75 1.31 16.70 -0.70
CA GLU A 75 0.81 15.32 -0.65
C GLU A 75 0.49 14.83 0.78
N ASP A 76 0.91 15.57 1.81
CA ASP A 76 0.60 15.27 3.22
C ASP A 76 -0.74 15.85 3.67
N GLU A 77 -1.45 16.63 2.82
CA GLU A 77 -2.89 16.79 3.04
C GLU A 77 -3.50 15.39 2.91
N PRO A 78 -4.20 14.88 3.93
CA PRO A 78 -4.98 13.66 3.77
C PRO A 78 -6.00 13.98 2.69
N GLY A 79 -5.66 13.62 1.45
CA GLY A 79 -6.53 13.75 0.32
C GLY A 79 -7.80 13.05 0.76
N ASN A 80 -8.86 13.84 0.95
CA ASN A 80 -10.20 13.35 1.23
C ASN A 80 -10.77 12.57 0.02
N ALA A 81 -9.89 12.11 -0.87
CA ALA A 81 -10.10 11.08 -1.85
C ALA A 81 -10.10 9.73 -1.13
N VAL A 82 -11.08 9.52 -0.25
CA VAL A 82 -11.70 8.21 -0.24
C VAL A 82 -12.22 8.03 -1.66
N VAL A 83 -11.44 7.39 -2.52
CA VAL A 83 -11.92 6.90 -3.82
C VAL A 83 -12.85 5.74 -3.50
N LEU A 84 -14.04 6.06 -2.99
CA LEU A 84 -15.15 5.15 -3.06
C LEU A 84 -15.27 4.82 -4.54
N TYR A 85 -15.24 3.52 -4.87
CA TYR A 85 -15.53 3.07 -6.22
C TYR A 85 -16.81 3.76 -6.70
N GLN A 86 -16.65 4.76 -7.56
CA GLN A 86 -17.76 5.51 -8.10
C GLN A 86 -18.27 4.66 -9.25
N ARG A 87 -19.29 3.83 -8.97
CA ARG A 87 -19.92 2.96 -9.97
C ARG A 87 -20.16 3.78 -11.23
N PRO A 88 -19.70 3.32 -12.41
CA PRO A 88 -19.98 4.01 -13.66
C PRO A 88 -21.48 4.25 -13.79
N ARG A 89 -21.90 5.52 -13.78
CA ARG A 89 -23.30 5.87 -13.98
C ARG A 89 -23.55 5.77 -15.48
N ILE A 90 -24.19 4.68 -15.90
CA ILE A 90 -24.70 4.54 -17.25
C ILE A 90 -25.87 5.53 -17.36
N ASP A 91 -25.76 6.50 -18.26
CA ASP A 91 -26.82 7.48 -18.50
C ASP A 91 -27.94 6.84 -19.34
N THR A 92 -28.91 6.24 -18.66
CA THR A 92 -30.11 5.65 -19.28
C THR A 92 -31.29 6.62 -19.33
N THR A 93 -31.07 7.91 -19.04
CA THR A 93 -32.13 8.94 -18.87
C THR A 93 -32.99 9.12 -20.13
N GLY A 94 -32.48 8.71 -21.31
CA GLY A 94 -33.19 8.79 -22.59
C GLY A 94 -33.70 7.46 -23.16
N ASP A 95 -33.55 6.33 -22.45
CA ASP A 95 -33.92 5.02 -22.98
C ASP A 95 -35.45 4.81 -22.94
N PRO A 96 -36.12 4.61 -24.10
CA PRO A 96 -37.55 4.32 -24.15
C PRO A 96 -37.95 3.08 -23.34
N GLU A 97 -37.09 2.06 -23.27
CA GLU A 97 -37.39 0.84 -22.50
C GLU A 97 -37.44 1.12 -20.98
N MET A 98 -36.54 1.98 -20.49
CA MET A 98 -36.49 2.34 -19.08
C MET A 98 -37.71 3.19 -18.66
N GLN A 99 -38.19 4.07 -19.54
CA GLN A 99 -39.43 4.83 -19.30
C GLN A 99 -40.65 3.91 -19.23
N ALA A 100 -40.76 2.95 -20.16
CA ALA A 100 -41.83 1.96 -20.18
C ALA A 100 -41.81 1.09 -18.91
N TYR A 101 -40.62 0.67 -18.46
CA TYR A 101 -40.47 -0.11 -17.24
C TYR A 101 -40.84 0.68 -15.98
N ASN A 102 -40.40 1.94 -15.87
CA ASN A 102 -40.76 2.80 -14.74
C ASN A 102 -42.27 3.07 -14.68
N ALA A 103 -42.92 3.25 -15.83
CA ALA A 103 -44.39 3.38 -15.90
C ALA A 103 -45.10 2.09 -15.44
N TYR A 104 -44.61 0.93 -15.85
CA TYR A 104 -45.14 -0.36 -15.40
C TYR A 104 -44.98 -0.56 -13.87
N LEU A 105 -43.82 -0.19 -13.31
CA LEU A 105 -43.61 -0.25 -11.86
C LEU A 105 -44.55 0.70 -11.10
N ALA A 106 -44.83 1.89 -11.65
CA ALA A 106 -45.79 2.82 -11.06
C ALA A 106 -47.20 2.22 -11.01
N GLU A 107 -47.64 1.58 -12.09
CA GLU A 107 -48.94 0.90 -12.15
C GLU A 107 -49.04 -0.24 -11.12
N LEU A 108 -47.99 -1.07 -11.01
CA LEU A 108 -47.94 -2.14 -10.00
C LEU A 108 -47.99 -1.58 -8.58
N ASN A 109 -47.27 -0.49 -8.31
CA ASN A 109 -47.29 0.15 -7.00
C ASN A 109 -48.68 0.71 -6.67
N GLU A 110 -49.35 1.36 -7.63
CA GLU A 110 -50.73 1.82 -7.44
C GLU A 110 -51.69 0.67 -7.14
N ARG A 111 -51.59 -0.45 -7.86
CA ARG A 111 -52.41 -1.65 -7.59
C ARG A 111 -52.14 -2.22 -6.21
N ALA A 112 -50.88 -2.29 -5.79
CA ALA A 112 -50.49 -2.76 -4.46
C ALA A 112 -50.99 -1.81 -3.35
N LEU A 113 -50.96 -0.50 -3.56
CA LEU A 113 -51.47 0.50 -2.64
C LEU A 113 -52.99 0.46 -2.53
N ARG A 114 -53.71 0.29 -3.66
CA ARG A 114 -55.17 0.10 -3.67
C ARG A 114 -55.59 -1.19 -2.95
N GLY A 115 -54.89 -2.30 -3.19
CA GLY A 115 -55.14 -3.55 -2.45
C GLY A 115 -54.93 -3.38 -0.95
N ARG A 116 -53.87 -2.67 -0.54
CA ARG A 116 -53.61 -2.37 0.88
C ARG A 116 -54.64 -1.43 1.51
N SER A 117 -55.19 -0.47 0.76
CA SER A 117 -56.25 0.42 1.27
C SER A 117 -57.56 -0.33 1.47
N ASP A 118 -57.90 -1.23 0.55
CA ASP A 118 -59.13 -2.03 0.62
C ASP A 118 -59.09 -3.02 1.81
N ASP A 119 -57.93 -3.65 2.06
CA ASP A 119 -57.72 -4.51 3.24
C ASP A 119 -57.81 -3.77 4.57
N ARG A 120 -57.46 -2.48 4.62
CA ARG A 120 -57.54 -1.65 5.85
C ARG A 120 -58.94 -1.11 6.13
N ALA A 121 -59.83 -1.12 5.14
CA ALA A 121 -61.19 -0.61 5.24
C ALA A 121 -62.23 -1.68 5.65
N ARG A 122 -61.81 -2.94 5.75
CA ARG A 122 -62.57 -4.06 6.34
C ARG A 122 -62.23 -4.24 7.81
#